data_AF-A0A0B6YLL7-F1
#
_entry.id   AF-A0A0B6YLL7-F1
#
_cell.length_a   1.000
_cell.length_b   1.000
_cell.length_c   1.000
_cell.angle_alpha   90.00
_cell.angle_beta   90.00
_cell.angle_gamma   90.00
#
_symmetry.space_group_name_H-M   'P 1'
#
loop_
_entity.id
_entity.type
_entity.pdbx_description
1 polymer ?
#
loop_
_entity_poly.entity_id
_entity_poly.type
_entity_poly.pdbx_seq_one_letter_code
_entity_poly.pdbx_strand_id
1 'polypeptide(L)'
;LASYEVCFPHEFSGRSLTPEIVMLQLKYRYDREIDACQRSALKKIVERDDTPCKRMVLCVADVKTGSDAQLTVELTDGWYSIPAQLDNFLSELIAKKRLKTGDKIV
;
A
#
# COMPACT_ATOMS: atom_id res chain seq x y z
N LEU A 1 1.25 10.86 -4.38
CA LEU A 1 1.15 12.24 -4.90
C LEU A 1 0.70 13.19 -3.79
N ALA A 2 -0.51 13.05 -3.25
CA ALA A 2 -0.98 13.87 -2.13
C ALA A 2 -0.04 13.86 -0.91
N SER A 3 0.46 12.68 -0.51
CA SER A 3 1.43 12.57 0.59
C SER A 3 2.75 13.32 0.33
N TYR A 4 3.22 13.41 -0.91
CA TYR A 4 4.44 14.15 -1.25
C TYR A 4 4.27 15.65 -1.05
N GLU A 5 3.11 16.21 -1.42
CA GLU A 5 2.85 17.63 -1.21
C GLU A 5 2.66 17.98 0.27
N VAL A 6 2.01 17.09 1.04
CA VAL A 6 1.78 17.30 2.48
C VAL A 6 3.10 17.18 3.27
N CYS A 7 3.92 16.17 2.98
CA CYS A 7 5.17 15.95 3.71
C CYS A 7 6.32 16.87 3.27
N PHE A 8 6.35 17.27 2.00
CA PHE A 8 7.43 18.06 1.41
C PHE A 8 6.88 19.23 0.58
N PRO A 9 6.21 20.20 1.22
CA PRO A 9 5.53 21.28 0.52
C PRO A 9 6.47 22.17 -0.29
N HIS A 10 7.69 22.40 0.19
CA HIS A 10 8.64 23.29 -0.50
C HIS A 10 9.15 22.72 -1.85
N GLU A 11 9.10 21.40 -2.04
CA GLU A 11 9.60 20.73 -3.24
C GLU A 11 8.48 20.42 -4.24
N PHE A 12 7.30 20.01 -3.73
CA PHE A 12 6.26 19.38 -4.53
C PHE A 12 4.95 20.18 -4.64
N SER A 13 4.82 21.32 -3.93
CA SER A 13 3.57 22.11 -3.91
C SER A 13 3.09 22.48 -5.31
N GLY A 14 1.84 22.09 -5.61
CA GLY A 14 1.15 22.39 -6.87
C GLY A 14 1.70 21.66 -8.09
N ARG A 15 2.63 20.72 -7.92
CA ARG A 15 3.30 20.01 -9.02
C ARG A 15 2.99 18.52 -9.06
N SER A 16 2.57 17.92 -7.95
CA SER A 16 2.40 16.46 -7.86
C SER A 16 0.96 16.02 -8.05
N LEU A 17 0.00 16.68 -7.41
CA LEU A 17 -1.42 16.33 -7.45
C LEU A 17 -2.15 17.13 -8.54
N THR A 18 -1.68 17.02 -9.79
CA THR A 18 -2.35 17.60 -10.95
C THR A 18 -2.97 16.50 -11.84
N PRO A 19 -4.07 16.78 -12.56
CA PRO A 19 -4.69 15.78 -13.45
C PRO A 19 -3.72 15.23 -14.50
N GLU A 20 -2.82 16.06 -15.01
CA GLU A 20 -1.79 15.68 -15.99
C GLU A 20 -0.83 14.64 -15.41
N ILE A 21 -0.33 14.87 -14.19
CA ILE A 21 0.58 13.92 -13.52
C ILE A 21 -0.15 12.63 -13.15
N VAL A 22 -1.41 12.72 -12.72
CA VAL A 22 -2.23 11.52 -12.48
C VAL A 22 -2.38 10.70 -13.76
N MET A 23 -2.71 11.35 -14.88
CA MET A 23 -2.83 10.65 -16.18
C MET A 23 -1.50 10.03 -16.62
N LEU A 24 -0.39 10.74 -16.44
CA LEU A 24 0.95 10.23 -16.73
C LEU A 24 1.30 9.01 -15.86
N GLN A 25 0.96 9.03 -14.58
CA GLN A 25 1.18 7.90 -13.67
C GLN A 25 0.28 6.70 -14.02
N LEU A 26 -0.96 6.92 -14.45
CA LEU A 26 -1.84 5.85 -14.93
C LEU A 26 -1.27 5.19 -16.18
N LYS A 27 -0.81 5.98 -17.15
CA LYS A 27 -0.11 5.45 -18.33
C LYS A 27 1.15 4.67 -17.93
N TYR A 28 1.96 5.23 -17.05
CA TYR A 28 3.16 4.55 -16.56
C TYR A 28 2.86 3.18 -15.94
N ARG A 29 1.77 3.07 -15.17
CA ARG A 29 1.35 1.79 -14.59
C ARG A 29 0.93 0.78 -15.66
N TYR A 30 0.21 1.23 -16.68
CA TYR A 30 -0.14 0.40 -17.83
C TYR A 30 1.12 -0.10 -18.56
N ASP A 31 2.02 0.80 -18.95
CA ASP A 31 3.24 0.46 -19.70
C ASP A 31 4.11 -0.54 -18.91
N ARG A 32 4.15 -0.45 -17.59
CA ARG A 32 4.93 -1.37 -16.76
C ARG A 32 4.26 -2.73 -16.57
N GLU A 33 2.99 -2.74 -16.20
CA GLU A 33 2.32 -3.98 -15.85
C GLU A 33 1.89 -4.76 -17.09
N ILE A 34 1.41 -4.08 -18.13
CA ILE A 34 0.90 -4.68 -19.35
C ILE A 34 2.03 -4.83 -20.37
N ASP A 35 2.61 -3.72 -20.86
CA ASP A 35 3.57 -3.78 -21.97
C ASP A 35 4.88 -4.46 -21.56
N ALA A 36 5.41 -4.12 -20.38
CA ALA A 36 6.65 -4.71 -19.86
C ALA A 36 6.44 -5.96 -18.97
N CYS A 37 5.19 -6.38 -18.74
CA CYS A 37 4.84 -7.56 -17.93
C CYS A 37 5.48 -7.56 -16.52
N GLN A 38 5.75 -6.37 -15.94
CA GLN A 38 6.38 -6.22 -14.64
C GLN A 38 5.33 -6.27 -13.52
N ARG A 39 5.17 -7.45 -12.94
CA ARG A 39 4.19 -7.68 -11.87
C ARG A 39 4.73 -7.32 -10.49
N SER A 40 3.87 -6.69 -9.68
CA SER A 40 4.17 -6.33 -8.29
C SER A 40 4.26 -7.56 -7.38
N ALA A 41 4.72 -7.37 -6.14
CA ALA A 41 4.92 -8.47 -5.21
C ALA A 41 3.59 -9.17 -4.87
N LEU A 42 2.54 -8.41 -4.55
CA LEU A 42 1.23 -8.97 -4.25
C LEU A 42 0.60 -9.63 -5.47
N LYS A 43 0.74 -9.04 -6.67
CA LYS A 43 0.22 -9.61 -7.92
C LYS A 43 0.79 -11.00 -8.18
N LYS A 44 2.11 -11.17 -8.05
CA LYS A 44 2.78 -12.48 -8.22
C LYS A 44 2.33 -13.52 -7.21
N ILE A 45 2.13 -13.13 -5.94
CA ILE A 45 1.69 -14.06 -4.89
C ILE A 45 0.24 -14.49 -5.11
N VAL A 46 -0.65 -13.55 -5.42
CA VAL A 46 -2.07 -13.83 -5.66
C VAL A 46 -2.25 -14.72 -6.90
N GLU A 47 -1.45 -14.50 -7.94
CA GLU A 47 -1.40 -15.36 -9.14
C GLU A 47 -0.71 -16.70 -8.89
N ARG A 48 -0.16 -16.94 -7.69
CA ARG A 48 0.56 -18.15 -7.26
C ARG A 48 1.88 -18.41 -8.02
N ASP A 49 2.45 -17.36 -8.59
CA ASP A 49 3.76 -17.38 -9.25
C ASP A 49 4.92 -17.14 -8.28
N ASP A 50 4.66 -16.60 -7.09
CA ASP A 50 5.65 -16.42 -6.03
C ASP A 50 5.10 -16.79 -4.64
N THR A 51 6.00 -17.09 -3.69
CA THR A 51 5.65 -17.48 -2.32
C THR A 51 5.46 -16.28 -1.40
N PRO A 52 4.41 -16.29 -0.54
CA PRO A 52 4.19 -15.22 0.44
C PRO A 52 5.22 -15.22 1.58
N CYS A 53 6.02 -16.28 1.74
CA CYS A 53 7.01 -16.39 2.82
C CYS A 53 8.27 -15.55 2.60
N LYS A 54 8.43 -14.92 1.42
CA LYS A 54 9.56 -14.04 1.15
C LYS A 54 9.41 -12.73 1.91
N ARG A 55 10.54 -12.19 2.38
CA ARG A 55 10.60 -10.85 2.97
C ARG A 55 10.10 -9.81 1.96
N MET A 56 9.19 -8.95 2.40
CA MET A 56 8.59 -7.92 1.56
C MET A 56 8.25 -6.69 2.37
N VAL A 57 8.17 -5.54 1.71
CA VAL A 57 7.77 -4.29 2.36
C VAL A 57 6.33 -3.97 1.96
N LEU A 58 5.42 -3.89 2.93
CA LEU A 58 4.03 -3.52 2.73
C LEU A 58 3.71 -2.25 3.51
N CYS A 59 2.76 -1.45 3.02
CA CYS A 59 2.25 -0.27 3.69
C CYS A 59 0.85 -0.54 4.22
N VAL A 60 0.55 -0.06 5.42
CA VAL A 60 -0.81 -0.08 5.97
C VAL A 60 -1.66 0.92 5.18
N ALA A 61 -2.64 0.44 4.41
CA ALA A 61 -3.52 1.25 3.58
C ALA A 61 -4.79 1.68 4.33
N ASP A 62 -5.36 0.78 5.13
CA ASP A 62 -6.54 1.05 5.93
C ASP A 62 -6.62 0.09 7.13
N VAL A 63 -7.29 0.51 8.19
CA VAL A 63 -7.53 -0.30 9.39
C VAL A 63 -9.03 -0.33 9.65
N LYS A 64 -9.65 -1.50 9.46
CA LYS A 64 -11.09 -1.70 9.65
C LYS A 64 -11.34 -2.51 10.92
N THR A 65 -12.12 -1.93 11.83
CA THR A 65 -12.60 -2.66 13.02
C THR A 65 -13.92 -3.33 12.65
N GLY A 66 -13.91 -4.67 12.57
CA GLY A 66 -15.13 -5.45 12.35
C GLY A 66 -16.07 -5.42 13.54
N SER A 67 -17.33 -5.84 13.32
CA SER A 67 -18.38 -5.92 14.36
C SER A 67 -18.02 -6.87 15.50
N ASP A 68 -17.23 -7.91 15.25
CA ASP A 68 -16.80 -8.93 16.22
C ASP A 68 -15.46 -8.60 16.90
N ALA A 69 -15.07 -7.33 16.95
CA ALA A 69 -13.78 -6.87 17.47
C ALA A 69 -12.53 -7.45 16.77
N GLN A 70 -12.70 -8.20 15.67
CA GLN A 70 -11.61 -8.60 14.80
C GLN A 70 -11.15 -7.41 13.95
N LEU A 71 -9.90 -7.03 14.17
CA LEU A 71 -9.23 -5.97 13.44
C LEU A 71 -8.73 -6.54 12.11
N THR A 72 -9.28 -6.06 11.00
CA THR A 72 -8.79 -6.41 9.65
C THR A 72 -8.03 -5.23 9.08
N VAL A 73 -6.83 -5.48 8.58
CA VAL A 73 -5.97 -4.42 8.05
C VAL A 73 -5.77 -4.62 6.57
N GLU A 74 -5.89 -3.54 5.81
CA GLU A 74 -5.59 -3.55 4.39
C GLU A 74 -4.12 -3.19 4.19
N LEU A 75 -3.36 -4.07 3.54
CA LEU A 75 -1.95 -3.88 3.24
C LEU A 75 -1.74 -3.71 1.74
N THR A 76 -0.89 -2.75 1.37
CA THR A 76 -0.57 -2.46 -0.04
C THR A 76 0.92 -2.52 -0.32
N ASP A 77 1.29 -3.01 -1.51
CA ASP A 77 2.65 -2.92 -2.07
C ASP A 77 2.83 -1.68 -2.97
N GLY A 78 1.84 -0.78 -2.99
CA GLY A 78 1.78 0.39 -3.86
C GLY A 78 1.19 0.09 -5.25
N TRP A 79 0.85 -1.16 -5.55
CA TRP A 79 0.14 -1.53 -6.77
C TRP A 79 -1.23 -2.13 -6.50
N TYR A 80 -1.28 -3.08 -5.58
CA TYR A 80 -2.49 -3.76 -5.15
C TYR A 80 -2.60 -3.67 -3.64
N SER A 81 -3.80 -3.96 -3.14
CA SER A 81 -4.09 -4.04 -1.71
C SER A 81 -4.77 -5.36 -1.41
N ILE A 82 -4.46 -5.95 -0.26
CA ILE A 82 -5.09 -7.17 0.22
C ILE A 82 -5.52 -7.02 1.69
N PRO A 83 -6.63 -7.66 2.10
CA PRO A 83 -6.95 -7.78 3.51
C PRO A 83 -5.96 -8.76 4.16
N ALA A 84 -5.43 -8.36 5.30
CA ALA A 84 -4.53 -9.16 6.12
C ALA A 84 -5.12 -9.34 7.51
N GLN A 85 -5.01 -10.56 8.02
CA GLN A 85 -5.25 -10.88 9.42
C GLN A 85 -3.95 -10.68 10.18
N LEU A 86 -4.02 -9.90 11.25
CA LEU A 86 -2.88 -9.63 12.11
C LEU A 86 -2.88 -10.58 13.30
N ASP A 87 -1.70 -10.82 13.84
CA ASP A 87 -1.57 -11.50 15.12
C ASP A 87 -2.01 -10.57 16.27
N ASN A 88 -2.10 -11.13 17.48
CA ASN A 88 -2.52 -10.39 18.66
C ASN A 88 -1.57 -9.22 18.97
N PHE A 89 -0.28 -9.40 18.74
CA PHE A 89 0.73 -8.39 19.07
C PHE A 89 0.64 -7.16 18.14
N LEU A 90 0.53 -7.37 16.83
CA LEU A 90 0.33 -6.29 15.86
C LEU A 90 -1.03 -5.61 16.07
N SER A 91 -2.06 -6.37 16.42
CA SER A 91 -3.37 -5.82 16.78
C SER A 91 -3.30 -4.89 17.99
N GLU A 92 -2.52 -5.26 19.03
CA GLU A 92 -2.26 -4.39 20.17
C GLU A 92 -1.47 -3.12 19.79
N LEU A 93 -0.50 -3.22 18.87
CA LEU A 93 0.26 -2.07 18.41
C LEU A 93 -0.63 -1.05 17.69
N ILE A 94 -1.61 -1.52 16.93
CA ILE A 94 -2.62 -0.67 16.30
C ILE A 94 -3.53 -0.06 17.35
N ALA A 95 -4.00 -0.84 18.34
CA ALA A 95 -4.81 -0.33 19.44
C ALA A 95 -4.07 0.77 20.24
N LYS A 96 -2.77 0.59 20.46
CA LYS A 96 -1.87 1.57 21.10
C LYS A 96 -1.47 2.72 20.16
N LYS A 97 -1.99 2.78 18.93
CA LYS A 97 -1.66 3.77 17.88
C LYS A 97 -0.17 3.86 17.58
N ARG A 98 0.58 2.77 17.74
CA ARG A 98 2.00 2.67 17.38
C ARG A 98 2.20 2.24 15.93
N LEU A 99 1.22 1.54 15.37
CA LEU A 99 1.11 1.23 13.94
C LEU A 99 -0.16 1.91 13.41
N LYS A 100 -0.01 2.70 12.35
CA LYS A 100 -1.07 3.53 11.76
C LYS A 100 -1.09 3.41 10.24
N THR A 101 -2.17 3.86 9.64
CA THR A 101 -2.26 4.03 8.18
C THR A 101 -1.11 4.88 7.65
N GLY A 102 -0.47 4.42 6.59
CA GLY A 102 0.72 5.01 5.98
C GLY A 102 2.05 4.44 6.49
N ASP A 103 2.06 3.67 7.58
CA ASP A 103 3.27 3.03 8.09
C ASP A 103 3.69 1.85 7.21
N LYS A 104 5.00 1.63 7.11
CA LYS A 104 5.59 0.52 6.35
C LYS A 104 6.09 -0.57 7.27
N ILE A 105 5.73 -1.81 6.96
CA ILE A 105 6.12 -3.03 7.66
C ILE A 105 6.97 -3.92 6.74
N VAL A 106 7.84 -4.74 7.34
CA VAL A 106 8.78 -5.63 6.63
C VAL A 106 8.74 -7.03 7.22
#